data_AF-A0A9E3TWW2-F1
#
_entry.id   AF-A0A9E3TWW2-F1
#
_cell.length_a   1.000
_cell.length_b   1.000
_cell.length_c   1.000
_cell.angle_alpha   90.00
_cell.angle_beta   90.00
_cell.angle_gamma   90.00
#
_symmetry.space_group_name_H-M   'P 1'
#
loop_
_entity.id
_entity.type
_entity.pdbx_description
1 polymer ?
#
loop_
_entity_poly.entity_id
_entity_poly.type
_entity_poly.pdbx_seq_one_letter_code
_entity_poly.pdbx_strand_id
1 'polypeptide(L)'
;EKNLAPLGGRPALGCAMSRLVGSPDDPAPTFVDIMQGRPLVRDSARPGYLGPAFKPFRPDISAMFHRELEESMKGELTNKGMNHQTSLELNLDLQGGRLDNRRSLLAQFDRLRRDVDRSGMMDAMDQFSQQAVGILTSGRLAAALDLAAEDPRVVESYTAPGDENRERFFTAEGPRATQKFLLARRLVEAGVRCVSVSLSDFDTHSANFPRMRELVPIFDHGLCALVRDLEQRGLLDDVVIVAWGEFGRSPTVNKNGGRDHWPSVGPAILAGGGLRVGQVIGETDRLAAQAKSRAVTYKDIFATLYHSLGVDARRTTIRDVRGRPQYLLDEGEPLRELV
;
A
#
# COMPACT_ATOMS: atom_id res chain seq x y z
N GLU A 1 20.92 1.09 9.77
CA GLU A 1 20.43 0.17 8.71
C GLU A 1 21.30 -1.05 8.40
N LYS A 2 22.64 -0.96 8.29
CA LYS A 2 23.52 -2.09 7.86
C LYS A 2 23.36 -3.41 8.65
N ASN A 3 22.81 -3.40 9.87
CA ASN A 3 22.64 -4.59 10.72
C ASN A 3 21.34 -5.39 10.43
N LEU A 4 20.37 -4.84 9.70
CA LEU A 4 19.08 -5.50 9.46
C LEU A 4 18.95 -6.11 8.06
N ALA A 5 19.84 -5.77 7.13
CA ALA A 5 19.80 -6.30 5.76
C ALA A 5 19.79 -7.86 5.70
N PRO A 6 20.59 -8.59 6.51
CA PRO A 6 20.54 -10.06 6.54
C PRO A 6 19.20 -10.63 7.04
N LEU A 7 18.37 -9.81 7.68
CA LEU A 7 17.04 -10.17 8.18
C LEU A 7 15.91 -9.64 7.28
N GLY A 8 16.24 -9.15 6.08
CA GLY A 8 15.25 -8.57 5.15
C GLY A 8 14.99 -7.07 5.36
N GLY A 9 15.70 -6.41 6.27
CA GLY A 9 15.57 -4.98 6.55
C GLY A 9 14.40 -4.63 7.47
N ARG A 10 14.05 -3.34 7.52
CA ARG A 10 12.89 -2.86 8.29
C ARG A 10 11.57 -3.31 7.62
N PRO A 11 10.55 -3.70 8.40
CA PRO A 11 9.21 -3.97 7.88
C PRO A 11 8.60 -2.70 7.29
N ALA A 12 7.72 -2.86 6.30
CA ALA A 12 6.78 -1.81 5.93
C ALA A 12 5.84 -1.48 7.11
N LEU A 13 5.30 -0.25 7.14
CA LEU A 13 4.41 0.21 8.22
C LEU A 13 3.24 -0.75 8.45
N GLY A 14 2.54 -1.16 7.39
CA GLY A 14 1.41 -2.08 7.49
C GLY A 14 1.80 -3.44 8.10
N CYS A 15 2.99 -3.97 7.80
CA CYS A 15 3.50 -5.21 8.41
C CYS A 15 3.77 -5.03 9.91
N ALA A 16 4.34 -3.87 10.30
CA ALA A 16 4.52 -3.53 11.71
C ALA A 16 3.17 -3.36 12.43
N MET A 17 2.17 -2.75 11.78
CA MET A 17 0.81 -2.64 12.31
C MET A 17 0.17 -4.01 12.52
N SER A 18 0.30 -4.94 11.57
CA SER A 18 -0.18 -6.33 11.74
C SER A 18 0.40 -7.00 12.99
N ARG A 19 1.63 -6.66 13.38
CA ARG A 19 2.25 -7.17 14.62
C ARG A 19 1.80 -6.43 15.88
N LEU A 20 1.60 -5.12 15.80
CA LEU A 20 1.32 -4.27 16.97
C LEU A 20 -0.15 -4.27 17.37
N VAL A 21 -1.04 -4.21 16.39
CA VAL A 21 -2.48 -4.01 16.59
C VAL A 21 -3.33 -5.07 15.89
N GLY A 22 -2.75 -5.89 15.01
CA GLY A 22 -3.48 -6.93 14.31
C GLY A 22 -3.93 -8.07 15.23
N SER A 23 -5.12 -8.60 14.96
CA SER A 23 -5.69 -9.76 15.64
C SER A 23 -6.15 -10.82 14.63
N PRO A 24 -5.96 -12.12 14.89
CA PRO A 24 -6.58 -13.20 14.10
C PRO A 24 -8.12 -13.13 14.10
N ASP A 25 -8.72 -12.49 15.10
CA ASP A 25 -10.16 -12.29 15.21
C ASP A 25 -10.68 -11.07 14.42
N ASP A 26 -9.78 -10.28 13.82
CA ASP A 26 -10.17 -9.14 13.00
C ASP A 26 -10.98 -9.63 11.76
N PRO A 27 -12.04 -8.90 11.36
CA PRO A 27 -12.91 -9.31 10.24
C PRO A 27 -12.23 -9.25 8.86
N ALA A 28 -11.04 -8.64 8.79
CA ALA A 28 -10.24 -8.41 7.60
C ALA A 28 -8.74 -8.39 7.94
N PRO A 29 -7.83 -8.56 6.97
CA PRO A 29 -6.39 -8.39 7.17
C PRO A 29 -6.08 -7.00 7.71
N THR A 30 -5.14 -6.90 8.65
CA THR A 30 -4.66 -5.58 9.11
C THR A 30 -4.00 -4.79 7.98
N PHE A 31 -3.29 -5.47 7.06
CA PHE A 31 -2.59 -4.84 5.95
C PHE A 31 -2.92 -5.49 4.62
N VAL A 32 -3.42 -4.69 3.68
CA VAL A 32 -3.66 -5.09 2.29
C VAL A 32 -2.78 -4.25 1.36
N ASP A 33 -2.08 -4.92 0.44
CA ASP A 33 -1.23 -4.26 -0.56
C ASP A 33 -1.82 -4.47 -1.96
N ILE A 34 -2.24 -3.37 -2.58
CA ILE A 34 -2.76 -3.32 -3.95
C ILE A 34 -1.85 -2.51 -4.88
N MET A 35 -0.58 -2.34 -4.51
CA MET A 35 0.40 -1.73 -5.41
C MET A 35 0.68 -2.63 -6.63
N GLN A 36 0.86 -2.01 -7.80
CA GLN A 36 1.17 -2.68 -9.07
C GLN A 36 2.48 -2.13 -9.65
N GLY A 37 3.02 -2.77 -10.70
CA GLY A 37 4.23 -2.29 -11.37
C GLY A 37 5.51 -2.47 -10.56
N ARG A 38 6.36 -1.44 -10.51
CA ARG A 38 7.69 -1.50 -9.87
C ARG A 38 7.60 -1.84 -8.37
N PRO A 39 6.71 -1.22 -7.57
CA PRO A 39 6.55 -1.58 -6.15
C PRO A 39 6.10 -3.04 -5.94
N LEU A 40 5.22 -3.54 -6.81
CA LEU A 40 4.85 -4.96 -6.81
C LEU A 40 6.11 -5.80 -7.06
N VAL A 41 6.79 -5.61 -8.19
CA VAL A 41 7.98 -6.39 -8.57
C VAL A 41 9.06 -6.35 -7.50
N ARG A 42 9.27 -5.21 -6.84
CA ARG A 42 10.32 -5.04 -5.83
C ARG A 42 9.93 -5.41 -4.41
N ASP A 43 8.69 -5.80 -4.17
CA ASP A 43 8.16 -6.10 -2.82
C ASP A 43 8.35 -4.91 -1.86
N SER A 44 7.87 -3.73 -2.28
CA SER A 44 8.00 -2.52 -1.47
C SER A 44 7.25 -2.61 -0.13
N ALA A 45 6.18 -3.42 -0.06
CA ALA A 45 5.46 -3.74 1.17
C ALA A 45 5.99 -5.01 1.88
N ARG A 46 7.32 -5.15 1.98
CA ARG A 46 7.96 -6.33 2.59
C ARG A 46 7.77 -6.40 4.12
N PRO A 47 7.74 -7.62 4.69
CA PRO A 47 7.66 -7.82 6.15
C PRO A 47 9.01 -7.60 6.87
N GLY A 48 10.12 -7.49 6.13
CA GLY A 48 11.46 -7.33 6.72
C GLY A 48 11.76 -8.39 7.78
N TYR A 49 12.36 -7.96 8.90
CA TYR A 49 12.75 -8.84 10.01
C TYR A 49 11.59 -9.47 10.78
N LEU A 50 10.33 -9.14 10.48
CA LEU A 50 9.16 -9.79 11.09
C LEU A 50 8.92 -11.19 10.50
N GLY A 51 9.51 -11.47 9.34
CA GLY A 51 9.37 -12.74 8.66
C GLY A 51 8.03 -12.88 7.93
N PRO A 52 7.83 -14.02 7.25
CA PRO A 52 6.74 -14.19 6.31
C PRO A 52 5.36 -14.00 6.95
N ALA A 53 5.15 -14.37 8.22
CA ALA A 53 3.85 -14.29 8.94
C ALA A 53 3.16 -12.92 8.86
N PHE A 54 3.94 -11.84 8.67
CA PHE A 54 3.42 -10.46 8.65
C PHE A 54 3.41 -9.86 7.25
N LYS A 55 3.48 -10.67 6.18
CA LYS A 55 3.29 -10.17 4.81
C LYS A 55 1.89 -9.57 4.63
N PRO A 56 1.74 -8.53 3.79
CA PRO A 56 0.43 -8.04 3.41
C PRO A 56 -0.40 -9.13 2.72
N PHE A 57 -1.71 -9.05 2.89
CA PHE A 57 -2.62 -9.72 1.96
C PHE A 57 -2.59 -8.98 0.61
N ARG A 58 -2.39 -9.70 -0.48
CA ARG A 58 -2.27 -9.14 -1.84
C ARG A 58 -3.32 -9.75 -2.76
N PRO A 59 -4.51 -9.14 -2.88
CA PRO A 59 -5.50 -9.60 -3.85
C PRO A 59 -5.00 -9.37 -5.28
N ASP A 60 -5.32 -10.28 -6.19
CA ASP A 60 -5.08 -10.03 -7.60
C ASP A 60 -6.15 -9.06 -8.14
N ILE A 61 -5.68 -7.87 -8.52
CA ILE A 61 -6.50 -6.80 -9.09
C ILE A 61 -6.18 -6.56 -10.57
N SER A 62 -5.40 -7.44 -11.20
CA SER A 62 -4.95 -7.28 -12.60
C SER A 62 -6.10 -7.26 -13.61
N ALA A 63 -7.20 -7.96 -13.30
CA ALA A 63 -8.43 -7.93 -14.09
C ALA A 63 -9.21 -6.61 -13.96
N MET A 64 -9.11 -5.93 -12.80
CA MET A 64 -9.75 -4.63 -12.57
C MET A 64 -8.90 -3.48 -13.13
N PHE A 65 -7.58 -3.58 -12.95
CA PHE A 65 -6.62 -2.56 -13.32
C PHE A 65 -5.50 -3.19 -14.13
N HIS A 66 -5.66 -3.17 -15.46
CA HIS A 66 -4.64 -3.69 -16.34
C HIS A 66 -3.39 -2.81 -16.27
N ARG A 67 -2.24 -3.45 -16.08
CA ARG A 67 -0.94 -2.78 -16.07
C ARG A 67 0.13 -3.70 -16.64
N GLU A 68 0.64 -3.36 -17.82
CA GLU A 68 1.77 -4.06 -18.39
C GLU A 68 3.04 -3.83 -17.56
N LEU A 69 3.84 -4.88 -17.43
CA LEU A 69 5.18 -4.81 -16.82
C LEU A 69 6.22 -4.58 -17.90
N GLU A 70 7.18 -3.71 -17.63
CA GLU A 70 8.35 -3.53 -18.50
C GLU A 70 9.10 -4.85 -18.64
N GLU A 71 9.80 -5.07 -19.75
CA GLU A 71 10.53 -6.31 -19.95
C GLU A 71 11.57 -6.56 -18.84
N SER A 72 12.21 -5.49 -18.36
CA SER A 72 13.11 -5.54 -17.20
C SER A 72 12.40 -6.01 -15.92
N MET A 73 11.15 -5.60 -15.72
CA MET A 73 10.33 -5.98 -14.57
C MET A 73 9.87 -7.43 -14.64
N LYS A 74 9.55 -7.94 -15.84
CA LYS A 74 9.17 -9.35 -16.00
C LYS A 74 10.30 -10.27 -15.55
N GLY A 75 11.54 -9.97 -15.97
CA GLY A 75 12.72 -10.69 -15.50
C GLY A 75 12.95 -10.59 -13.99
N GLU A 76 12.84 -9.39 -13.41
CA GLU A 76 12.91 -9.19 -11.95
C GLU A 76 11.83 -10.02 -11.22
N LEU A 77 10.60 -10.05 -11.74
CA LEU A 77 9.49 -10.79 -11.14
C LEU A 77 9.69 -12.30 -11.22
N THR A 78 10.14 -12.83 -12.36
CA THR A 78 10.45 -14.26 -12.52
C THR A 78 11.52 -14.71 -11.52
N ASN A 79 12.54 -13.89 -11.29
CA ASN A 79 13.61 -14.19 -10.34
C ASN A 79 13.14 -14.26 -8.87
N LYS A 80 12.00 -13.67 -8.54
CA LYS A 80 11.43 -13.74 -7.18
C LYS A 80 10.67 -15.04 -6.89
N GLY A 81 10.25 -15.77 -7.91
CA GLY A 81 9.44 -16.98 -7.76
C GLY A 81 7.99 -16.72 -7.29
N MET A 82 7.23 -17.78 -7.07
CA MET A 82 5.77 -17.73 -6.84
C MET A 82 5.36 -17.21 -5.45
N ASN A 83 6.29 -17.06 -4.49
CA ASN A 83 5.98 -16.70 -3.09
C ASN A 83 5.71 -15.20 -2.86
N HIS A 84 5.53 -14.45 -3.94
CA HIS A 84 5.42 -12.98 -3.95
C HIS A 84 3.96 -12.48 -3.96
N GLN A 85 3.04 -13.32 -4.40
CA GLN A 85 1.60 -13.10 -4.34
C GLN A 85 0.95 -14.18 -3.48
N THR A 86 0.12 -13.77 -2.53
CA THR A 86 -0.84 -14.70 -1.91
C THR A 86 -2.07 -14.70 -2.79
N SER A 87 -2.05 -15.52 -3.85
CA SER A 87 -3.25 -15.74 -4.66
C SER A 87 -4.18 -16.66 -3.89
N LEU A 88 -5.02 -16.07 -3.05
CA LEU A 88 -6.30 -16.67 -2.73
C LEU A 88 -7.21 -16.25 -3.88
N GLU A 89 -7.31 -17.08 -4.92
CA GLU A 89 -8.40 -16.98 -5.89
C GLU A 89 -9.71 -17.10 -5.10
N LEU A 90 -10.25 -15.95 -4.70
CA LEU A 90 -11.59 -15.82 -4.15
C LEU A 90 -12.52 -16.14 -5.30
N ASN A 91 -12.88 -17.41 -5.43
CA ASN A 91 -13.84 -17.86 -6.42
C ASN A 91 -15.19 -17.23 -6.03
N LEU A 92 -15.54 -16.12 -6.69
CA LEU A 92 -16.72 -15.28 -6.39
C LEU A 92 -18.04 -16.04 -6.59
N ASP A 93 -18.00 -17.23 -7.19
CA ASP A 93 -19.11 -18.20 -7.28
C ASP A 93 -19.50 -18.86 -5.94
N LEU A 94 -18.82 -18.54 -4.84
CA LEU A 94 -19.16 -19.04 -3.51
C LEU A 94 -20.40 -18.37 -2.88
N GLN A 95 -21.08 -17.48 -3.59
CA GLN A 95 -22.38 -16.94 -3.19
C GLN A 95 -23.50 -17.98 -3.44
N GLY A 96 -23.64 -18.93 -2.53
CA GLY A 96 -24.92 -19.66 -2.38
C GLY A 96 -24.87 -21.17 -2.17
N GLY A 97 -23.70 -21.81 -2.04
CA GLY A 97 -23.65 -23.27 -2.03
C GLY A 97 -22.59 -23.91 -1.14
N ARG A 98 -23.04 -24.40 0.03
CA ARG A 98 -22.60 -25.61 0.75
C ARG A 98 -21.30 -25.60 1.58
N LEU A 99 -21.53 -26.03 2.83
CA LEU A 99 -20.58 -26.41 3.88
C LEU A 99 -19.53 -27.48 3.47
N ASP A 100 -19.72 -28.19 2.35
CA ASP A 100 -18.83 -29.29 1.92
C ASP A 100 -17.48 -28.79 1.35
N ASN A 101 -17.43 -27.59 0.76
CA ASN A 101 -16.18 -26.99 0.31
C ASN A 101 -15.25 -26.61 1.46
N ARG A 102 -15.80 -26.35 2.67
CA ARG A 102 -15.00 -25.99 3.86
C ARG A 102 -14.15 -27.15 4.33
N ARG A 103 -14.67 -28.39 4.29
CA ARG A 103 -13.90 -29.60 4.65
C ARG A 103 -12.84 -29.94 3.60
N SER A 104 -13.14 -29.74 2.32
CA SER A 104 -12.17 -29.95 1.24
C SER A 104 -11.01 -28.96 1.29
N LEU A 105 -11.29 -27.68 1.54
CA LEU A 105 -10.27 -26.65 1.73
C LEU A 105 -9.43 -26.87 2.99
N LEU A 106 -10.08 -27.19 4.12
CA LEU A 106 -9.36 -27.59 5.35
C LEU A 106 -8.47 -28.80 5.10
N ALA A 107 -8.93 -29.81 4.36
CA ALA A 107 -8.13 -31.00 4.01
C ALA A 107 -7.00 -30.72 2.98
N GLN A 108 -7.08 -29.62 2.22
CA GLN A 108 -5.99 -29.16 1.35
C GLN A 108 -4.96 -28.37 2.17
N PHE A 109 -5.39 -27.53 3.11
CA PHE A 109 -4.53 -26.88 4.10
C PHE A 109 -3.81 -27.91 5.00
N ASP A 110 -4.49 -28.96 5.45
CA ASP A 110 -3.90 -30.05 6.25
C ASP A 110 -2.88 -30.89 5.47
N ARG A 111 -2.94 -30.88 4.13
CA ARG A 111 -1.92 -31.51 3.28
C ARG A 111 -0.73 -30.58 3.05
N LEU A 112 -0.98 -29.28 2.83
CA LEU A 112 0.06 -28.26 2.75
C LEU A 112 0.89 -28.19 4.05
N ARG A 113 0.22 -28.31 5.20
CA ARG A 113 0.84 -28.34 6.54
C ARG A 113 1.82 -29.50 6.71
N ARG A 114 1.53 -30.68 6.16
CA ARG A 114 2.37 -31.88 6.30
C ARG A 114 3.62 -31.88 5.41
N ASP A 115 3.61 -31.20 4.27
CA ASP A 115 4.80 -31.08 3.41
C ASP A 115 5.79 -29.99 3.90
N VAL A 116 5.34 -29.09 4.78
CA VAL A 116 6.11 -27.93 5.30
C VAL A 116 6.77 -28.21 6.66
N ASP A 117 6.54 -29.38 7.27
CA ASP A 117 6.99 -29.80 8.60
C ASP A 117 8.53 -29.84 8.83
N ARG A 118 9.36 -29.43 7.86
CA ARG A 118 10.83 -29.43 7.96
C ARG A 118 11.49 -28.05 8.18
N SER A 119 10.76 -26.93 8.20
CA SER A 119 11.39 -25.59 8.09
C SER A 119 11.10 -24.57 9.21
N GLY A 120 10.33 -24.90 10.25
CA GLY A 120 9.95 -23.92 11.29
C GLY A 120 8.97 -22.84 10.80
N MET A 121 8.32 -23.08 9.66
CA MET A 121 7.29 -22.22 9.05
C MET A 121 5.88 -22.44 9.62
N MET A 122 5.70 -23.32 10.63
CA MET A 122 4.37 -23.74 11.11
C MET A 122 3.57 -22.60 11.74
N ASP A 123 4.13 -21.83 12.68
CA ASP A 123 3.39 -20.75 13.37
C ASP A 123 2.95 -19.64 12.40
N ALA A 124 3.80 -19.35 11.39
CA ALA A 124 3.50 -18.39 10.34
C ALA A 124 2.37 -18.90 9.43
N MET A 125 2.42 -20.18 9.05
CA MET A 125 1.39 -20.81 8.22
C MET A 125 0.07 -20.94 8.98
N ASP A 126 0.08 -21.25 10.27
CA ASP A 126 -1.12 -21.35 11.10
C ASP A 126 -1.80 -19.98 11.24
N GLN A 127 -1.05 -18.90 11.49
CA GLN A 127 -1.60 -17.54 11.47
C GLN A 127 -2.14 -17.15 10.09
N PHE A 128 -1.40 -17.43 9.01
CA PHE A 128 -1.88 -17.18 7.66
C PHE A 128 -3.14 -17.97 7.32
N SER A 129 -3.20 -19.23 7.73
CA SER A 129 -4.33 -20.13 7.45
C SER A 129 -5.55 -19.69 8.24
N GLN A 130 -5.38 -19.33 9.52
CA GLN A 130 -6.46 -18.80 10.36
C GLN A 130 -6.98 -17.48 9.81
N GLN A 131 -6.09 -16.57 9.42
CA GLN A 131 -6.48 -15.29 8.81
C GLN A 131 -7.17 -15.51 7.46
N ALA A 132 -6.67 -16.42 6.61
CA ALA A 132 -7.31 -16.80 5.34
C ALA A 132 -8.71 -17.39 5.56
N VAL A 133 -8.90 -18.25 6.57
CA VAL A 133 -10.21 -18.79 6.93
C VAL A 133 -11.14 -17.68 7.44
N GLY A 134 -10.68 -16.77 8.28
CA GLY A 134 -11.46 -15.62 8.74
C GLY A 134 -11.92 -14.72 7.59
N ILE A 135 -11.01 -14.41 6.67
CA ILE A 135 -11.29 -13.66 5.43
C ILE A 135 -12.35 -14.36 4.56
N LEU A 136 -12.17 -15.66 4.31
CA LEU A 136 -13.05 -16.45 3.46
C LEU A 136 -14.44 -16.68 4.11
N THR A 137 -14.53 -16.58 5.43
CA THR A 137 -15.78 -16.83 6.17
C THR A 137 -16.58 -15.56 6.45
N SER A 138 -15.94 -14.38 6.58
CA SER A 138 -16.65 -13.12 6.85
C SER A 138 -17.38 -12.56 5.63
N GLY A 139 -16.90 -12.83 4.41
CA GLY A 139 -17.44 -12.32 3.14
C GLY A 139 -17.27 -10.80 2.93
N ARG A 140 -16.93 -10.05 3.98
CA ARG A 140 -16.76 -8.57 3.93
C ARG A 140 -15.61 -8.16 3.03
N LEU A 141 -14.48 -8.87 3.09
CA LEU A 141 -13.34 -8.57 2.21
C LEU A 141 -13.68 -8.85 0.74
N ALA A 142 -14.36 -9.98 0.46
CA ALA A 142 -14.79 -10.30 -0.90
C ALA A 142 -15.77 -9.24 -1.45
N ALA A 143 -16.72 -8.80 -0.62
CA ALA A 143 -17.64 -7.71 -0.98
C ALA A 143 -16.90 -6.38 -1.21
N ALA A 144 -15.86 -6.08 -0.42
CA ALA A 144 -15.04 -4.88 -0.62
C ALA A 144 -14.27 -4.91 -1.95
N LEU A 145 -13.80 -6.08 -2.36
CA LEU A 145 -13.11 -6.29 -3.65
C LEU A 145 -14.06 -6.24 -4.86
N ASP A 146 -15.35 -6.45 -4.66
CA ASP A 146 -16.36 -6.34 -5.71
C ASP A 146 -16.82 -4.89 -5.92
N LEU A 147 -16.18 -4.19 -6.86
CA LEU A 147 -16.57 -2.84 -7.26
C LEU A 147 -17.91 -2.79 -8.00
N ALA A 148 -18.38 -3.89 -8.59
CA ALA A 148 -19.68 -3.92 -9.28
C ALA A 148 -20.86 -3.84 -8.30
N ALA A 149 -20.62 -4.14 -7.03
CA ALA A 149 -21.59 -3.97 -5.95
C ALA A 149 -21.67 -2.55 -5.37
N GLU A 150 -20.84 -1.60 -5.84
CA GLU A 150 -20.90 -0.19 -5.44
C GLU A 150 -21.93 0.59 -6.28
N ASP A 151 -22.51 1.67 -5.74
CA ASP A 151 -23.38 2.56 -6.52
C ASP A 151 -22.60 3.07 -7.76
N PRO A 152 -23.13 2.89 -8.99
CA PRO A 152 -22.47 3.35 -10.20
C PRO A 152 -22.05 4.81 -10.18
N ARG A 153 -22.80 5.67 -9.48
CA ARG A 153 -22.47 7.10 -9.32
C ARG A 153 -21.22 7.32 -8.48
N VAL A 154 -21.00 6.48 -7.46
CA VAL A 154 -19.77 6.51 -6.65
C VAL A 154 -18.60 6.02 -7.50
N VAL A 155 -18.76 4.91 -8.23
CA VAL A 155 -17.72 4.41 -9.16
C VAL A 155 -17.33 5.47 -10.19
N GLU A 156 -18.32 6.14 -10.78
CA GLU A 156 -18.12 7.23 -11.73
C GLU A 156 -17.39 8.42 -11.09
N SER A 157 -17.75 8.80 -9.86
CA SER A 157 -17.09 9.92 -9.15
C SER A 157 -15.60 9.70 -8.86
N TYR A 158 -15.16 8.44 -8.86
CA TYR A 158 -13.75 8.07 -8.74
C TYR A 158 -13.07 7.87 -10.08
N THR A 159 -13.77 7.94 -11.21
CA THR A 159 -13.18 7.74 -12.54
C THR A 159 -12.77 9.08 -13.10
N ALA A 160 -11.46 9.30 -13.25
CA ALA A 160 -10.97 10.56 -13.77
C ALA A 160 -11.53 10.85 -15.17
N PRO A 161 -11.72 12.13 -15.54
CA PRO A 161 -12.12 12.46 -16.90
C PRO A 161 -10.96 12.16 -17.87
N GLY A 162 -11.27 11.48 -18.97
CA GLY A 162 -10.30 11.19 -20.02
C GLY A 162 -10.71 10.02 -20.90
N ASP A 163 -10.05 9.88 -22.05
CA ASP A 163 -10.26 8.75 -22.95
C ASP A 163 -9.45 7.54 -22.48
N GLU A 164 -10.12 6.53 -21.92
CA GLU A 164 -9.49 5.29 -21.47
C GLU A 164 -8.69 4.58 -22.57
N ASN A 165 -9.12 4.68 -23.84
CA ASN A 165 -8.51 3.98 -24.97
C ASN A 165 -7.37 4.75 -25.63
N ARG A 166 -7.08 5.96 -25.14
CA ARG A 166 -5.97 6.77 -25.64
C ARG A 166 -4.64 6.02 -25.46
N GLU A 167 -3.82 6.03 -26.50
CA GLU A 167 -2.44 5.56 -26.42
C GLU A 167 -1.64 6.42 -25.43
N ARG A 168 -1.03 5.76 -24.45
CA ARG A 168 -0.26 6.39 -23.37
C ARG A 168 1.17 5.89 -23.36
N PHE A 169 1.99 6.50 -22.52
CA PHE A 169 3.29 5.94 -22.19
C PHE A 169 3.12 4.56 -21.56
N PHE A 170 4.04 3.64 -21.89
CA PHE A 170 3.96 2.23 -21.52
C PHE A 170 3.62 1.98 -20.03
N THR A 171 4.15 2.81 -19.13
CA THR A 171 3.97 2.70 -17.68
C THR A 171 2.86 3.57 -17.10
N ALA A 172 2.24 4.46 -17.90
CA ALA A 172 1.19 5.39 -17.47
C ALA A 172 -0.12 4.65 -17.19
N GLU A 173 -0.80 5.09 -16.14
CA GLU A 173 -2.12 4.59 -15.81
C GLU A 173 -3.22 5.43 -16.47
N GLY A 174 -4.30 4.77 -16.87
CA GLY A 174 -5.47 5.42 -17.43
C GLY A 174 -6.42 5.97 -16.36
N PRO A 175 -7.46 6.70 -16.78
CA PRO A 175 -8.44 7.30 -15.89
C PRO A 175 -9.12 6.33 -14.92
N ARG A 176 -9.35 5.06 -15.27
CA ARG A 176 -9.94 4.09 -14.33
C ARG A 176 -9.04 3.72 -13.16
N ALA A 177 -7.73 3.96 -13.23
CA ALA A 177 -6.81 3.59 -12.15
C ALA A 177 -7.08 4.33 -10.83
N THR A 178 -7.77 5.46 -10.87
CA THR A 178 -8.21 6.19 -9.67
C THR A 178 -9.27 5.43 -8.88
N GLN A 179 -9.97 4.45 -9.46
CA GLN A 179 -10.85 3.54 -8.71
C GLN A 179 -10.06 2.62 -7.75
N LYS A 180 -8.72 2.58 -7.80
CA LYS A 180 -7.91 1.98 -6.73
C LYS A 180 -8.10 2.70 -5.39
N PHE A 181 -8.37 4.01 -5.41
CA PHE A 181 -8.71 4.76 -4.20
C PHE A 181 -10.08 4.37 -3.66
N LEU A 182 -11.06 4.13 -4.55
CA LEU A 182 -12.36 3.58 -4.18
C LEU A 182 -12.22 2.19 -3.54
N LEU A 183 -11.40 1.32 -4.15
CA LEU A 183 -11.09 0.01 -3.59
C LEU A 183 -10.46 0.13 -2.21
N ALA A 184 -9.51 1.05 -2.01
CA ALA A 184 -8.91 1.31 -0.71
C ALA A 184 -9.93 1.78 0.33
N ARG A 185 -10.86 2.68 -0.02
CA ARG A 185 -11.94 3.10 0.87
C ARG A 185 -12.84 1.92 1.27
N ARG A 186 -13.25 1.07 0.32
CA ARG A 186 -14.06 -0.13 0.60
C ARG A 186 -13.32 -1.11 1.51
N LEU A 187 -12.02 -1.30 1.31
CA LEU A 187 -11.18 -2.13 2.18
C LEU A 187 -11.12 -1.58 3.60
N VAL A 188 -10.99 -0.26 3.77
CA VAL A 188 -11.03 0.39 5.09
C VAL A 188 -12.39 0.16 5.77
N GLU A 189 -13.50 0.32 5.06
CA GLU A 189 -14.84 0.02 5.59
C GLU A 189 -15.03 -1.45 5.98
N ALA A 190 -14.36 -2.37 5.29
CA ALA A 190 -14.36 -3.79 5.64
C ALA A 190 -13.50 -4.12 6.88
N GLY A 191 -12.76 -3.14 7.42
CA GLY A 191 -11.95 -3.27 8.63
C GLY A 191 -10.44 -3.39 8.37
N VAL A 192 -9.97 -3.16 7.15
CA VAL A 192 -8.53 -3.13 6.86
C VAL A 192 -7.92 -1.86 7.46
N ARG A 193 -6.90 -2.00 8.31
CA ARG A 193 -6.27 -0.85 9.01
C ARG A 193 -5.19 -0.14 8.20
N CYS A 194 -4.62 -0.79 7.19
CA CYS A 194 -3.62 -0.21 6.31
C CYS A 194 -3.82 -0.73 4.89
N VAL A 195 -3.90 0.19 3.92
CA VAL A 195 -3.96 -0.14 2.49
C VAL A 195 -2.84 0.59 1.77
N SER A 196 -1.97 -0.13 1.05
CA SER A 196 -0.99 0.48 0.16
C SER A 196 -1.46 0.48 -1.28
N VAL A 197 -1.40 1.65 -1.90
CA VAL A 197 -1.87 1.90 -3.27
C VAL A 197 -0.72 2.54 -4.06
N SER A 198 -0.60 2.20 -5.34
CA SER A 198 0.33 2.86 -6.25
C SER A 198 -0.42 3.42 -7.45
N LEU A 199 -0.16 4.69 -7.76
CA LEU A 199 -0.40 5.29 -9.06
C LEU A 199 0.98 5.58 -9.68
N SER A 200 1.23 5.12 -10.90
CA SER A 200 2.60 5.06 -11.43
C SER A 200 2.89 6.11 -12.51
N ASP A 201 4.12 6.03 -13.05
CA ASP A 201 4.66 6.81 -14.18
C ASP A 201 5.21 8.21 -13.86
N PHE A 202 5.37 8.53 -12.58
CA PHE A 202 5.96 9.80 -12.14
C PHE A 202 7.51 9.86 -12.24
N ASP A 203 8.20 8.75 -12.57
CA ASP A 203 9.66 8.72 -12.79
C ASP A 203 10.05 9.12 -14.23
N THR A 204 9.72 10.35 -14.61
CA THR A 204 9.79 10.80 -16.01
C THR A 204 11.17 11.34 -16.41
N HIS A 205 12.06 10.45 -16.86
CA HIS A 205 13.39 10.79 -17.41
C HIS A 205 13.37 11.32 -18.85
N SER A 206 12.19 11.32 -19.49
CA SER A 206 11.93 11.92 -20.80
C SER A 206 10.48 12.42 -20.85
N ALA A 207 10.19 13.33 -21.79
CA ALA A 207 8.84 13.81 -22.07
C ALA A 207 8.03 14.20 -20.81
N ASN A 208 8.67 14.83 -19.82
CA ASN A 208 8.09 15.11 -18.51
C ASN A 208 6.82 15.96 -18.63
N PHE A 209 6.84 17.03 -19.43
CA PHE A 209 5.71 17.94 -19.55
C PHE A 209 4.43 17.30 -20.11
N PRO A 210 4.45 16.59 -21.26
CA PRO A 210 3.26 15.91 -21.74
C PRO A 210 2.81 14.81 -20.76
N ARG A 211 3.73 14.04 -20.14
CA ARG A 211 3.39 13.04 -19.11
C ARG A 211 2.68 13.66 -17.92
N MET A 212 3.23 14.72 -17.33
CA MET A 212 2.65 15.35 -16.14
C MET A 212 1.29 16.00 -16.43
N ARG A 213 1.05 16.51 -17.64
CA ARG A 213 -0.28 17.00 -18.06
C ARG A 213 -1.34 15.91 -18.10
N GLU A 214 -0.92 14.65 -18.15
CA GLU A 214 -1.82 13.50 -18.12
C GLU A 214 -1.92 12.91 -16.71
N LEU A 215 -0.79 12.68 -16.04
CA LEU A 215 -0.74 11.99 -14.75
C LEU A 215 -1.29 12.82 -13.60
N VAL A 216 -0.97 14.12 -13.55
CA VAL A 216 -1.35 14.98 -12.42
C VAL A 216 -2.87 15.15 -12.32
N PRO A 217 -3.63 15.42 -13.40
CA PRO A 217 -5.09 15.51 -13.31
C PRO A 217 -5.76 14.21 -12.86
N ILE A 218 -5.23 13.05 -13.28
CA ILE A 218 -5.75 11.73 -12.85
C ILE A 218 -5.53 11.57 -11.34
N PHE A 219 -4.30 11.81 -10.87
CA PHE A 219 -4.00 11.74 -9.44
C PHE A 219 -4.83 12.71 -8.60
N ASP A 220 -4.91 13.98 -9.01
CA ASP A 220 -5.66 15.03 -8.32
C ASP A 220 -7.14 14.67 -8.19
N HIS A 221 -7.76 14.21 -9.28
CA HIS A 221 -9.15 13.78 -9.28
C HIS A 221 -9.40 12.62 -8.31
N GLY A 222 -8.59 11.56 -8.39
CA GLY A 222 -8.77 10.37 -7.56
C GLY A 222 -8.57 10.65 -6.07
N LEU A 223 -7.55 11.46 -5.72
CA LEU A 223 -7.29 11.85 -4.33
C LEU A 223 -8.40 12.75 -3.79
N CYS A 224 -8.89 13.69 -4.59
CA CYS A 224 -10.01 14.56 -4.24
C CYS A 224 -11.31 13.77 -4.00
N ALA A 225 -11.60 12.78 -4.86
CA ALA A 225 -12.73 11.87 -4.70
C ALA A 225 -12.64 11.08 -3.38
N LEU A 226 -11.45 10.54 -3.06
CA LEU A 226 -11.22 9.80 -1.81
C LEU A 226 -11.48 10.65 -0.57
N VAL A 227 -10.91 11.86 -0.52
CA VAL A 227 -11.07 12.76 0.63
C VAL A 227 -12.55 13.13 0.83
N ARG A 228 -13.25 13.49 -0.25
CA ARG A 228 -14.68 13.87 -0.19
C ARG A 228 -15.58 12.70 0.19
N ASP A 229 -15.34 11.50 -0.34
CA ASP A 229 -16.12 10.31 -0.03
C ASP A 229 -15.92 9.89 1.44
N LEU A 230 -14.69 9.95 1.96
CA LEU A 230 -14.42 9.72 3.38
C LEU A 230 -15.09 10.77 4.28
N GLU A 231 -15.10 12.04 3.88
CA GLU A 231 -15.81 13.11 4.60
C GLU A 231 -17.32 12.86 4.65
N GLN A 232 -17.93 12.57 3.50
CA GLN A 232 -19.38 12.29 3.39
C GLN A 232 -19.81 11.08 4.22
N ARG A 233 -18.91 10.10 4.38
CA ARG A 233 -19.14 8.90 5.19
C ARG A 233 -18.82 9.09 6.68
N GLY A 234 -18.27 10.24 7.07
CA GLY A 234 -17.82 10.49 8.44
C GLY A 234 -16.58 9.68 8.84
N LEU A 235 -15.81 9.20 7.87
CA LEU A 235 -14.60 8.40 8.08
C LEU A 235 -13.30 9.22 7.98
N LEU A 236 -13.38 10.47 7.51
CA LEU A 236 -12.18 11.28 7.26
C LEU A 236 -11.34 11.49 8.53
N ASP A 237 -11.97 11.62 9.70
CA ASP A 237 -11.26 11.78 10.98
C ASP A 237 -10.63 10.47 11.50
N ASP A 238 -11.05 9.31 10.99
CA ASP A 238 -10.52 7.99 11.37
C ASP A 238 -9.43 7.48 10.42
N VAL A 239 -9.26 8.11 9.25
CA VAL A 239 -8.37 7.63 8.18
C VAL A 239 -7.30 8.66 7.85
N VAL A 240 -6.04 8.36 8.17
CA VAL A 240 -4.90 9.14 7.66
C VAL A 240 -4.58 8.72 6.23
N ILE A 241 -4.69 9.65 5.30
CA ILE A 241 -4.26 9.50 3.90
C ILE A 241 -2.85 10.05 3.78
N VAL A 242 -1.94 9.25 3.21
CA VAL A 242 -0.57 9.68 2.88
C VAL A 242 -0.30 9.42 1.41
N ALA A 243 0.01 10.48 0.67
CA ALA A 243 0.44 10.38 -0.72
C ALA A 243 1.83 11.01 -0.89
N TRP A 244 2.80 10.24 -1.36
CA TRP A 244 4.19 10.67 -1.51
C TRP A 244 4.91 9.91 -2.64
N GLY A 245 6.10 10.36 -2.98
CA GLY A 245 7.06 9.61 -3.82
C GLY A 245 8.24 9.09 -3.00
N GLU A 246 9.18 8.39 -3.64
CA GLU A 246 10.45 7.98 -2.98
C GLU A 246 11.43 9.16 -2.86
N PHE A 247 11.42 10.05 -3.86
CA PHE A 247 12.27 11.24 -3.98
C PHE A 247 11.61 12.25 -4.95
N GLY A 248 12.17 13.46 -5.05
CA GLY A 248 11.73 14.48 -6.00
C GLY A 248 12.32 14.34 -7.40
N ARG A 249 12.02 15.31 -8.26
CA ARG A 249 12.60 15.46 -9.61
C ARG A 249 13.53 16.65 -9.67
N SER A 250 14.60 16.54 -10.46
CA SER A 250 15.59 17.61 -10.59
C SER A 250 14.94 18.93 -10.99
N PRO A 251 15.37 20.08 -10.44
CA PRO A 251 14.85 21.39 -10.81
C PRO A 251 15.22 21.76 -12.26
N THR A 252 16.25 21.14 -12.82
CA THR A 252 16.70 21.27 -14.21
C THR A 252 16.05 20.22 -15.11
N VAL A 253 15.73 20.61 -16.35
CA VAL A 253 15.24 19.71 -17.41
C VAL A 253 16.44 19.10 -18.14
N ASN A 254 16.43 17.80 -18.36
CA ASN A 254 17.49 17.08 -19.06
C ASN A 254 17.33 17.16 -20.60
N LYS A 255 18.32 16.67 -21.34
CA LYS A 255 18.34 16.72 -22.82
C LYS A 255 17.17 15.99 -23.51
N ASN A 256 16.48 15.09 -22.80
CA ASN A 256 15.35 14.32 -23.32
C ASN A 256 14.00 14.96 -22.98
N GLY A 257 14.00 16.21 -22.49
CA GLY A 257 12.80 16.88 -22.00
C GLY A 257 12.21 16.25 -20.73
N GLY A 258 13.01 15.44 -20.03
CA GLY A 258 12.69 14.84 -18.74
C GLY A 258 13.26 15.63 -17.57
N ARG A 259 13.09 15.10 -16.37
CA ARG A 259 13.85 15.50 -15.16
C ARG A 259 14.56 14.26 -14.65
N ASP A 260 15.61 14.39 -13.83
CA ASP A 260 16.38 13.28 -13.26
C ASP A 260 16.03 13.05 -11.77
N HIS A 261 16.54 11.98 -11.15
CA HIS A 261 16.31 11.68 -9.72
C HIS A 261 16.85 12.81 -8.84
N TRP A 262 16.07 13.23 -7.84
CA TRP A 262 16.46 14.32 -6.94
C TRP A 262 16.21 13.96 -5.47
N PRO A 263 17.23 13.42 -4.76
CA PRO A 263 17.06 12.93 -3.40
C PRO A 263 17.01 14.03 -2.34
N SER A 264 17.33 15.28 -2.69
CA SER A 264 17.42 16.38 -1.72
C SER A 264 16.07 16.72 -1.08
N VAL A 265 14.98 16.61 -1.84
CA VAL A 265 13.60 16.92 -1.40
C VAL A 265 12.60 16.09 -2.22
N GLY A 266 11.43 15.82 -1.66
CA GLY A 266 10.31 15.18 -2.34
C GLY A 266 8.96 15.64 -1.77
N PRO A 267 7.86 15.54 -2.53
CA PRO A 267 6.54 15.93 -2.05
C PRO A 267 5.91 14.85 -1.15
N ALA A 268 5.17 15.29 -0.15
CA ALA A 268 4.25 14.47 0.63
C ALA A 268 2.96 15.25 0.93
N ILE A 269 1.82 14.57 0.82
CA ILE A 269 0.49 15.08 1.15
C ILE A 269 -0.06 14.21 2.27
N LEU A 270 -0.50 14.84 3.36
CA LEU A 270 -1.21 14.19 4.46
C LEU A 270 -2.62 14.80 4.57
N ALA A 271 -3.63 13.96 4.72
CA ALA A 271 -5.03 14.37 4.92
C ALA A 271 -5.74 13.43 5.91
N GLY A 272 -6.79 13.92 6.57
CA GLY A 272 -7.63 13.12 7.48
C GLY A 272 -6.95 12.69 8.79
N GLY A 273 -7.54 11.70 9.45
CA GLY A 273 -7.06 11.07 10.69
C GLY A 273 -7.04 11.99 11.91
N GLY A 274 -7.91 13.00 11.93
CA GLY A 274 -7.97 14.02 12.98
C GLY A 274 -6.73 14.92 13.05
N LEU A 275 -5.83 14.83 12.06
CA LEU A 275 -4.63 15.66 12.00
C LEU A 275 -5.00 17.11 11.70
N ARG A 276 -4.23 18.06 12.25
CA ARG A 276 -4.35 19.48 11.90
C ARG A 276 -3.78 19.71 10.50
N VAL A 277 -4.59 19.53 9.47
CA VAL A 277 -4.18 19.68 8.05
C VAL A 277 -4.35 21.13 7.55
N GLY A 278 -4.14 21.37 6.25
CA GLY A 278 -4.32 22.71 5.64
C GLY A 278 -3.10 23.64 5.74
N GLN A 279 -1.91 23.06 5.87
CA GLN A 279 -0.66 23.79 6.12
C GLN A 279 0.49 23.23 5.29
N VAL A 280 1.54 24.05 5.12
CA VAL A 280 2.79 23.68 4.46
C VAL A 280 3.86 23.50 5.53
N ILE A 281 4.37 22.28 5.68
CA ILE A 281 5.44 21.93 6.63
C ILE A 281 6.65 21.45 5.82
N GLY A 282 7.82 22.03 6.05
CA GLY A 282 9.03 21.71 5.26
C GLY A 282 9.08 22.40 3.90
N GLU A 283 8.75 23.70 3.84
CA GLU A 283 8.84 24.54 2.64
C GLU A 283 10.21 24.41 1.95
N THR A 284 10.19 24.32 0.62
CA THR A 284 11.38 24.30 -0.23
C THR A 284 11.72 25.70 -0.77
N ASP A 285 12.89 25.85 -1.41
CA ASP A 285 13.19 27.07 -2.15
C ASP A 285 12.26 27.26 -3.37
N ARG A 286 12.34 28.42 -4.02
CA ARG A 286 11.48 28.76 -5.19
C ARG A 286 11.62 27.80 -6.38
N LEU A 287 12.65 26.95 -6.41
CA LEU A 287 12.91 25.98 -7.46
C LEU A 287 12.52 24.56 -7.06
N ALA A 288 12.03 24.37 -5.83
CA ALA A 288 11.86 23.07 -5.19
C ALA A 288 13.15 22.22 -5.20
N ALA A 289 14.32 22.86 -5.09
CA ALA A 289 15.62 22.17 -5.16
C ALA A 289 16.12 21.72 -3.78
N GLN A 290 15.89 22.52 -2.73
CA GLN A 290 16.30 22.20 -1.37
C GLN A 290 15.24 22.64 -0.35
N ALA A 291 15.26 22.03 0.83
CA ALA A 291 14.47 22.48 1.97
C ALA A 291 14.98 23.87 2.39
N LYS A 292 14.08 24.85 2.44
CA LYS A 292 14.36 26.23 2.87
C LYS A 292 14.10 26.42 4.36
N SER A 293 13.14 25.67 4.89
CA SER A 293 12.77 25.65 6.31
C SER A 293 13.25 24.36 7.00
N ARG A 294 12.69 24.03 8.17
CA ARG A 294 12.95 22.76 8.86
C ARG A 294 12.63 21.59 7.92
N ALA A 295 13.64 20.80 7.58
CA ALA A 295 13.45 19.59 6.79
C ALA A 295 12.54 18.61 7.55
N VAL A 296 11.55 18.08 6.83
CA VAL A 296 10.72 16.97 7.28
C VAL A 296 11.24 15.71 6.63
N THR A 297 11.50 14.69 7.42
CA THR A 297 11.94 13.38 6.93
C THR A 297 10.77 12.41 6.85
N TYR A 298 10.89 11.36 6.03
CA TYR A 298 9.90 10.26 6.04
C TYR A 298 9.74 9.63 7.44
N LYS A 299 10.80 9.66 8.26
CA LYS A 299 10.75 9.13 9.63
C LYS A 299 9.87 9.99 10.54
N ASP A 300 9.85 11.31 10.36
CA ASP A 300 8.92 12.19 11.08
C ASP A 300 7.46 11.90 10.70
N ILE A 301 7.22 11.61 9.42
CA ILE A 301 5.89 11.19 8.95
C ILE A 301 5.51 9.84 9.58
N PHE A 302 6.39 8.83 9.52
CA PHE A 302 6.12 7.55 10.19
C PHE A 302 5.90 7.68 11.70
N ALA A 303 6.67 8.55 12.37
CA ALA A 303 6.47 8.83 13.80
C ALA A 303 5.09 9.45 14.05
N THR A 304 4.65 10.35 13.17
CA THR A 304 3.29 10.93 13.20
C THR A 304 2.21 9.85 13.01
N LEU A 305 2.39 8.93 12.06
CA LEU A 305 1.44 7.83 11.83
C LEU A 305 1.36 6.87 13.02
N TYR A 306 2.50 6.51 13.63
CA TYR A 306 2.50 5.71 14.85
C TYR A 306 1.83 6.46 16.01
N HIS A 307 2.03 7.77 16.12
CA HIS A 307 1.36 8.60 17.13
C HIS A 307 -0.16 8.55 16.97
N SER A 308 -0.69 8.65 15.75
CA SER A 308 -2.13 8.49 15.46
C SER A 308 -2.68 7.10 15.84
N LEU A 309 -1.83 6.07 15.88
CA LEU A 309 -2.17 4.73 16.36
C LEU A 309 -2.02 4.57 17.88
N GLY A 310 -1.68 5.63 18.62
CA GLY A 310 -1.38 5.57 20.06
C GLY A 310 -0.07 4.87 20.40
N VAL A 311 0.83 4.70 19.42
CA VAL A 311 2.11 4.01 19.57
C VAL A 311 3.26 5.01 19.63
N ASP A 312 4.00 5.00 20.73
CA ASP A 312 5.27 5.73 20.82
C ASP A 312 6.36 4.99 20.03
N ALA A 313 6.68 5.49 18.83
CA ALA A 313 7.64 4.88 17.92
C ALA A 313 9.09 4.85 18.45
N ARG A 314 9.42 5.73 19.41
CA ARG A 314 10.78 5.81 19.98
C ARG A 314 10.97 4.86 21.16
N ARG A 315 9.89 4.42 21.80
CA ARG A 315 9.93 3.53 22.97
C ARG A 315 9.48 2.11 22.64
N THR A 316 8.60 1.96 21.66
CA THR A 316 8.08 0.66 21.26
C THR A 316 9.13 -0.13 20.48
N THR A 317 9.29 -1.39 20.85
CA THR A 317 10.15 -2.33 20.12
C THR A 317 9.38 -3.55 19.67
N ILE A 318 9.69 -4.05 18.48
CA ILE A 318 9.23 -5.36 18.00
C ILE A 318 10.43 -6.32 17.95
N ARG A 319 10.22 -7.57 18.33
CA ARG A 319 11.27 -8.60 18.25
C ARG A 319 11.49 -9.04 16.80
N ASP A 320 12.76 -9.12 16.39
CA ASP A 320 13.14 -9.76 15.12
C ASP A 320 12.96 -11.29 15.18
N VAL A 321 13.13 -11.97 14.05
CA VAL A 321 13.11 -13.45 13.96
C VAL A 321 14.10 -14.17 14.89
N ARG A 322 15.07 -13.47 15.48
CA ARG A 322 16.03 -14.01 16.47
C ARG A 322 15.68 -13.59 17.91
N GLY A 323 14.51 -12.99 18.11
CA GLY A 323 14.03 -12.53 19.41
C GLY A 323 14.61 -11.21 19.91
N ARG A 324 15.48 -10.52 19.13
CA ARG A 324 16.12 -9.26 19.56
C ARG A 324 15.16 -8.08 19.39
N PRO A 325 15.03 -7.18 20.37
CA PRO A 325 14.17 -6.01 20.25
C PRO A 325 14.74 -5.04 19.20
N GLN A 326 13.88 -4.56 18.31
CA GLN A 326 14.15 -3.53 17.32
C GLN A 326 13.17 -2.37 17.52
N TYR A 327 13.68 -1.15 17.67
CA TYR A 327 12.82 0.04 17.69
C TYR A 327 12.10 0.21 16.35
N LEU A 328 10.86 0.70 16.39
CA LEU A 328 10.06 0.95 15.19
C LEU A 328 10.77 1.95 14.26
N LEU A 329 11.34 3.01 14.85
CA LEU A 329 12.14 4.02 14.17
C LEU A 329 13.43 4.28 14.96
N ASP A 330 14.54 4.48 14.24
CA ASP A 330 15.82 4.86 14.86
C ASP A 330 15.87 6.35 15.25
N GLU A 331 15.12 7.19 14.54
CA GLU A 331 15.04 8.64 14.67
C GLU A 331 13.69 9.12 14.10
N GLY A 332 13.41 10.41 14.24
CA GLY A 332 12.17 11.05 13.82
C GLY A 332 11.25 11.34 14.99
N GLU A 333 10.49 12.42 14.87
CA GLU A 333 9.52 12.88 15.86
C GLU A 333 8.16 13.11 15.20
N PRO A 334 7.04 12.87 15.90
CA PRO A 334 5.73 13.29 15.40
C PRO A 334 5.77 14.78 15.06
N LEU A 335 5.20 15.14 13.90
CA LEU A 335 5.12 16.51 13.45
C LEU A 335 4.16 17.27 14.37
N ARG A 336 4.72 18.08 15.26
CA ARG A 336 3.98 18.85 16.29
C ARG A 336 2.93 19.78 15.70
N GLU A 337 3.09 20.17 14.45
CA GLU A 337 2.11 20.98 13.75
C GLU A 337 0.83 20.19 13.43
N LEU A 338 0.93 18.87 13.27
CA LEU A 338 -0.16 17.95 12.92
C LEU A 338 -0.85 17.31 14.13
N VAL A 339 -0.11 16.98 15.20
CA VAL A 339 -0.60 16.20 16.37
C VAL A 339 -0.77 16.99 17.64
#